data_AF-A0A8S2KIF6-F1
#
_entry.id   AF-A0A8S2KIF6-F1
#
_cell.length_a   1.000
_cell.length_b   1.000
_cell.length_c   1.000
_cell.angle_alpha   90.00
_cell.angle_beta   90.00
_cell.angle_gamma   90.00
#
_symmetry.space_group_name_H-M   'P 1'
#
loop_
_entity.id
_entity.type
_entity.pdbx_description
1 polymer ?
#
loop_
_entity_poly.entity_id
_entity_poly.type
_entity_poly.pdbx_seq_one_letter_code
_entity_poly.pdbx_strand_id
1 'polypeptide(L)'
;APKLLKYAGANSALRLKAVLDFDDNGEQRKAGDEWLFEGPGTYTPRKEVSVEEHISATVIGTNQAVKLTAKKELIDRTGQRRVAGESWLVKQVGAYVPLAYEMVVSTENAYVVTDKQALHLRALKTFIDDFGQTRNNGDEWLVMKEQTETHILNVYEQLVAIIDMKTLNSRQYCVILNPFSSDGKNQFGKRKLVVGEKSFFLQPNEKMEKGIQDVFILCGDEGVVVKCIESFQDEIDNVIRVPGEQWVVRGPREYIPPVQVEVLQKRKSIPLDENEGIYVRNLMTGRVRAVIGNPYMLTQDEELWEKELPVGIEEFLRRDSLFEKSTRTSATSSSQTTKRDKSKVVTYRVPQNQAVQVYDYKAKTPRIIFGPDCLLSLITSTNAGLSGSNTHCRRWVSKSSRTPRHGHLISAASQTTKARLQDSLSCLARSPRRMFSSRHCGQ
;
A
#
# COMPACT_ATOMS: atom_id res chain seq x y z
N ALA A 1 -71.73 24.95 41.94
CA ALA A 1 -71.06 26.20 41.54
C ALA A 1 -70.96 26.24 40.01
N PRO A 2 -71.13 27.40 39.35
CA PRO A 2 -70.91 27.52 37.91
C PRO A 2 -69.46 27.19 37.57
N LYS A 3 -69.22 26.30 36.61
CA LYS A 3 -67.87 26.01 36.09
C LYS A 3 -67.48 27.11 35.10
N LEU A 4 -66.31 27.70 35.28
CA LEU A 4 -65.75 28.70 34.37
C LEU A 4 -65.45 28.08 33.00
N LEU A 5 -65.75 28.80 31.93
CA LEU A 5 -65.38 28.43 30.57
C LEU A 5 -63.86 28.38 30.43
N LYS A 6 -63.35 27.42 29.67
CA LYS A 6 -61.90 27.29 29.40
C LYS A 6 -61.61 27.64 27.95
N TYR A 7 -60.70 28.58 27.73
CA TYR A 7 -60.29 28.98 26.40
C TYR A 7 -59.07 28.16 25.94
N ALA A 8 -59.10 27.69 24.70
CA ALA A 8 -57.96 27.12 23.99
C ALA A 8 -57.58 28.08 22.84
N GLY A 9 -56.35 28.60 22.87
CA GLY A 9 -55.83 29.49 21.83
C GLY A 9 -55.45 28.75 20.54
N ALA A 10 -55.05 29.50 19.52
CA ALA A 10 -54.47 28.90 18.30
C ALA A 10 -53.20 28.10 18.65
N ASN A 11 -52.97 26.98 17.95
CA ASN A 11 -51.84 26.05 18.20
C ASN A 11 -51.80 25.53 19.65
N SER A 12 -52.95 25.37 20.29
CA SER A 12 -53.09 24.74 21.60
C SER A 12 -54.32 23.88 21.66
N ALA A 13 -54.34 22.92 22.58
CA ALA A 13 -55.45 22.03 22.81
C ALA A 13 -55.66 21.77 24.30
N LEU A 14 -56.90 21.50 24.70
CA LEU A 14 -57.21 20.99 26.03
C LEU A 14 -57.29 19.47 25.97
N ARG A 15 -56.51 18.76 26.79
CA ARG A 15 -56.65 17.32 26.97
C ARG A 15 -57.83 17.06 27.91
N LEU A 16 -58.86 16.44 27.35
CA LEU A 16 -60.09 16.07 28.03
C LEU A 16 -60.02 14.59 28.40
N LYS A 17 -60.64 14.22 29.53
CA LYS A 17 -60.77 12.84 29.99
C LYS A 17 -62.20 12.58 30.45
N ALA A 18 -62.77 11.47 30.02
CA ALA A 18 -64.08 11.02 30.50
C ALA A 18 -63.96 10.49 31.93
N VAL A 19 -64.77 11.02 32.83
CA VAL A 19 -64.89 10.54 34.22
C VAL A 19 -65.93 9.41 34.31
N LEU A 20 -66.95 9.45 33.46
CA LEU A 20 -68.05 8.49 33.38
C LEU A 20 -68.34 8.17 31.92
N ASP A 21 -69.01 7.06 31.65
CA ASP A 21 -69.48 6.71 30.30
C ASP A 21 -70.57 7.71 29.86
N PHE A 22 -70.43 8.29 28.67
CA PHE A 22 -71.43 9.20 28.11
C PHE A 22 -71.36 9.25 26.59
N ASP A 23 -72.43 9.75 25.98
CA ASP A 23 -72.49 9.99 24.53
C ASP A 23 -72.03 11.41 24.21
N ASP A 24 -70.92 11.55 23.50
CA ASP A 24 -70.39 12.83 23.04
C ASP A 24 -70.84 13.10 21.60
N ASN A 25 -72.04 13.67 21.45
CA ASN A 25 -72.64 14.03 20.15
C ASN A 25 -72.66 12.86 19.13
N GLY A 26 -72.93 11.64 19.60
CA GLY A 26 -72.99 10.42 18.78
C GLY A 26 -71.74 9.54 18.87
N GLU A 27 -70.67 9.99 19.55
CA GLU A 27 -69.50 9.17 19.87
C GLU A 27 -69.58 8.66 21.32
N GLN A 28 -69.73 7.35 21.49
CA GLN A 28 -69.78 6.72 22.81
C GLN A 28 -68.40 6.75 23.47
N ARG A 29 -68.23 7.62 24.48
CA ARG A 29 -67.01 7.73 25.28
C ARG A 29 -67.14 6.88 26.54
N LYS A 30 -66.14 6.05 26.82
CA LYS A 30 -66.04 5.28 28.07
C LYS A 30 -65.24 6.05 29.11
N ALA A 31 -65.49 5.77 30.38
CA ALA A 31 -64.74 6.32 31.50
C ALA A 31 -63.25 6.00 31.33
N GLY A 32 -62.42 7.04 31.40
CA GLY A 32 -60.98 6.97 31.19
C GLY A 32 -60.51 7.23 29.76
N ASP A 33 -61.41 7.40 28.79
CA ASP A 33 -61.05 7.82 27.44
C ASP A 33 -60.54 9.27 27.46
N GLU A 34 -59.47 9.53 26.71
CA GLU A 34 -58.86 10.85 26.55
C GLU A 34 -58.95 11.30 25.10
N TRP A 35 -59.29 12.58 24.89
CA TRP A 35 -59.32 13.21 23.57
C TRP A 35 -58.94 14.69 23.69
N LEU A 36 -58.84 15.37 22.55
CA LEU A 36 -58.45 16.78 22.49
C LEU A 36 -59.61 17.66 22.07
N PHE A 37 -59.68 18.83 22.70
CA PHE A 37 -60.37 19.99 22.16
C PHE A 37 -59.32 20.92 21.55
N GLU A 38 -59.15 20.86 20.23
CA GLU A 38 -58.21 21.71 19.49
C GLU A 38 -58.75 23.15 19.36
N GLY A 39 -57.90 24.15 19.64
CA GLY A 39 -58.25 25.56 19.48
C GLY A 39 -58.11 26.05 18.03
N PRO A 40 -58.54 27.30 17.73
CA PRO A 40 -59.04 28.30 18.68
C PRO A 40 -60.52 28.08 19.03
N GLY A 41 -60.84 28.04 20.32
CA GLY A 41 -62.21 27.82 20.77
C GLY A 41 -62.39 27.93 22.27
N THR A 42 -63.63 28.12 22.71
CA THR A 42 -63.98 28.10 24.14
C THR A 42 -64.67 26.79 24.48
N TYR A 43 -64.03 25.97 25.30
CA TYR A 43 -64.58 24.72 25.80
C TYR A 43 -65.62 25.00 26.89
N THR A 44 -66.81 24.44 26.70
CA THR A 44 -67.90 24.46 27.69
C THR A 44 -67.78 23.23 28.59
N PRO A 45 -67.43 23.38 29.89
CA PRO A 45 -67.20 22.24 30.76
C PRO A 45 -68.47 21.39 30.97
N ARG A 46 -68.33 20.08 30.77
CA ARG A 46 -69.38 19.09 31.06
C ARG A 46 -69.20 18.48 32.46
N LYS A 47 -70.19 17.73 32.96
CA LYS A 47 -70.09 17.08 34.28
C LYS A 47 -69.34 15.74 34.19
N GLU A 48 -69.44 15.09 33.04
CA GLU A 48 -68.88 13.79 32.69
C GLU A 48 -67.40 13.88 32.27
N VAL A 49 -66.87 15.09 32.04
CA VAL A 49 -65.54 15.32 31.48
C VAL A 49 -64.67 16.15 32.42
N SER A 50 -63.45 15.68 32.70
CA SER A 50 -62.39 16.43 33.35
C SER A 50 -61.43 17.02 32.31
N VAL A 51 -60.91 18.22 32.58
CA VAL A 51 -59.85 18.82 31.77
C VAL A 51 -58.53 18.59 32.50
N GLU A 52 -57.70 17.73 31.95
CA GLU A 52 -56.47 17.25 32.58
C GLU A 52 -55.31 18.22 32.36
N GLU A 53 -55.10 18.66 31.12
CA GLU A 53 -53.90 19.42 30.74
C GLU A 53 -54.18 20.41 29.61
N HIS A 54 -53.45 21.53 29.60
CA HIS A 54 -53.40 22.46 28.48
C HIS A 54 -52.13 22.19 27.67
N ILE A 55 -52.28 21.66 26.46
CA ILE A 55 -51.19 21.26 25.57
C ILE A 55 -50.92 22.40 24.58
N SER A 56 -49.70 22.93 24.58
CA SER A 56 -49.22 23.83 23.52
C SER A 56 -48.57 23.04 22.39
N ALA A 57 -48.67 23.54 21.16
CA ALA A 57 -47.96 22.95 20.04
C ALA A 57 -46.44 23.02 20.22
N THR A 58 -45.75 21.97 19.76
CA THR A 58 -44.31 21.96 19.59
C THR A 58 -43.98 22.53 18.21
N VAL A 59 -43.12 23.55 18.15
CA VAL A 59 -42.71 24.17 16.87
C VAL A 59 -41.59 23.33 16.25
N ILE A 60 -41.81 22.87 15.02
CA ILE A 60 -40.86 22.08 14.22
C ILE A 60 -40.25 22.98 13.14
N GLY A 61 -38.94 23.21 13.19
CA GLY A 61 -38.18 23.92 12.16
C GLY A 61 -37.90 23.07 10.91
N THR A 62 -37.27 23.67 9.89
CA THR A 62 -36.99 23.01 8.59
C THR A 62 -36.04 21.82 8.66
N ASN A 63 -35.07 21.85 9.57
CA ASN A 63 -34.07 20.79 9.79
C ASN A 63 -34.28 20.11 11.15
N GLN A 64 -35.54 20.00 11.57
CA GLN A 64 -35.92 19.42 12.84
C GLN A 64 -37.05 18.42 12.66
N ALA A 65 -37.10 17.44 13.56
CA ALA A 65 -38.22 16.55 13.68
C ALA A 65 -38.56 16.35 15.16
N VAL A 66 -39.82 16.08 15.45
CA VAL A 66 -40.24 15.74 16.80
C VAL A 66 -40.39 14.23 16.90
N LYS A 67 -39.72 13.64 17.89
CA LYS A 67 -39.86 12.24 18.25
C LYS A 67 -41.05 12.07 19.17
N LEU A 68 -42.01 11.27 18.71
CA LEU A 68 -43.22 10.92 19.43
C LEU A 68 -43.15 9.46 19.88
N THR A 69 -43.78 9.18 21.01
CA THR A 69 -44.04 7.81 21.48
C THR A 69 -45.52 7.65 21.82
N ALA A 70 -46.12 6.55 21.39
CA ALA A 70 -47.52 6.23 21.71
C ALA A 70 -47.67 5.77 23.17
N LYS A 71 -48.52 6.44 23.95
CA LYS A 71 -48.92 5.98 25.30
C LYS A 71 -49.89 4.80 25.24
N LYS A 72 -50.77 4.80 24.25
CA LYS A 72 -51.78 3.76 23.98
C LYS A 72 -51.88 3.55 22.47
N GLU A 73 -52.58 2.50 22.04
CA GLU A 73 -52.91 2.32 20.62
C GLU A 73 -53.68 3.54 20.10
N LEU A 74 -53.21 4.12 19.01
CA LEU A 74 -53.81 5.30 18.39
C LEU A 74 -53.62 5.28 16.87
N ILE A 75 -54.36 6.12 16.18
CA ILE A 75 -54.14 6.41 14.77
C ILE A 75 -53.45 7.78 14.72
N ASP A 76 -52.27 7.83 14.14
CA ASP A 76 -51.51 9.08 14.06
C ASP A 76 -52.15 10.05 13.04
N ARG A 77 -51.63 11.28 12.97
CA ARG A 77 -52.14 12.30 12.03
C ARG A 77 -52.00 11.89 10.54
N THR A 78 -51.15 10.92 10.22
CA THR A 78 -50.97 10.40 8.86
C THR A 78 -51.92 9.23 8.54
N GLY A 79 -52.73 8.80 9.51
CA GLY A 79 -53.65 7.67 9.38
C GLY A 79 -53.01 6.31 9.68
N GLN A 80 -51.77 6.26 10.16
CA GLN A 80 -51.10 5.01 10.49
C GLN A 80 -51.47 4.56 11.90
N ARG A 81 -51.84 3.27 12.03
CA ARG A 81 -52.13 2.65 13.33
C ARG A 81 -50.81 2.42 14.09
N ARG A 82 -50.70 3.00 15.27
CA ARG A 82 -49.53 2.90 16.17
C ARG A 82 -49.86 2.01 17.37
N VAL A 83 -48.90 1.19 17.78
CA VAL A 83 -49.02 0.35 18.99
C VAL A 83 -48.46 1.07 20.21
N ALA A 84 -48.92 0.69 21.41
CA ALA A 84 -48.41 1.29 22.65
C ALA A 84 -46.89 1.09 22.79
N GLY A 85 -46.17 2.17 23.12
CA GLY A 85 -44.72 2.21 23.21
C GLY A 85 -43.97 2.38 21.88
N GLU A 86 -44.66 2.32 20.74
CA GLU A 86 -44.06 2.62 19.44
C GLU A 86 -43.59 4.07 19.38
N SER A 87 -42.45 4.31 18.72
CA SER A 87 -41.92 5.65 18.52
C SER A 87 -41.72 5.95 17.04
N TRP A 88 -42.01 7.18 16.63
CA TRP A 88 -41.86 7.66 15.25
C TRP A 88 -41.46 9.15 15.24
N LEU A 89 -41.12 9.66 14.06
CA LEU A 89 -40.77 11.07 13.86
C LEU A 89 -41.84 11.80 13.06
N VAL A 90 -42.09 13.04 13.44
CA VAL A 90 -42.87 14.00 12.64
C VAL A 90 -41.91 15.05 12.10
N LYS A 91 -41.78 15.11 10.77
CA LYS A 91 -40.90 16.01 10.03
C LYS A 91 -41.61 17.23 9.41
N GLN A 92 -42.95 17.31 9.54
CA GLN A 92 -43.72 18.40 8.95
C GLN A 92 -43.41 19.72 9.69
N VAL A 93 -42.87 20.68 8.95
CA VAL A 93 -42.52 22.01 9.46
C VAL A 93 -43.79 22.75 9.91
N GLY A 94 -43.73 23.36 11.09
CA GLY A 94 -44.84 24.12 11.66
C GLY A 94 -45.12 23.77 13.12
N ALA A 95 -46.27 24.23 13.61
CA ALA A 95 -46.72 23.95 14.97
C ALA A 95 -47.44 22.60 15.01
N TYR A 96 -46.84 21.61 15.69
CA TYR A 96 -47.43 20.29 15.89
C TYR A 96 -48.08 20.19 17.26
N VAL A 97 -49.41 20.01 17.30
CA VAL A 97 -50.12 19.70 18.55
C VAL A 97 -50.17 18.17 18.73
N PRO A 98 -49.51 17.61 19.76
CA PRO A 98 -49.56 16.17 20.01
C PRO A 98 -50.98 15.69 20.31
N LEU A 99 -51.37 14.53 19.77
CA LEU A 99 -52.67 13.91 20.06
C LEU A 99 -52.75 13.45 21.54
N ALA A 100 -53.96 13.14 22.03
CA ALA A 100 -54.19 12.79 23.44
C ALA A 100 -53.27 11.67 23.96
N TYR A 101 -53.02 10.65 23.12
CA TYR A 101 -52.17 9.51 23.46
C TYR A 101 -50.75 9.59 22.89
N GLU A 102 -50.36 10.71 22.29
CA GLU A 102 -48.98 10.94 21.87
C GLU A 102 -48.18 11.59 23.00
N MET A 103 -46.93 11.16 23.15
CA MET A 103 -45.97 11.77 24.06
C MET A 103 -44.81 12.34 23.25
N VAL A 104 -44.55 13.64 23.39
CA VAL A 104 -43.34 14.27 22.85
C VAL A 104 -42.15 13.85 23.69
N VAL A 105 -41.18 13.17 23.08
CA VAL A 105 -39.96 12.71 23.76
C VAL A 105 -38.86 13.75 23.61
N SER A 106 -38.55 14.12 22.37
CA SER A 106 -37.43 15.02 22.05
C SER A 106 -37.65 15.70 20.69
N THR A 107 -36.96 16.81 20.47
CA THR A 107 -36.81 17.42 19.14
C THR A 107 -35.42 17.07 18.63
N GLU A 108 -35.36 16.38 17.50
CA GLU A 108 -34.12 15.92 16.86
C GLU A 108 -33.73 16.89 15.75
N ASN A 109 -32.44 17.26 15.70
CA ASN A 109 -31.90 18.11 14.64
C ASN A 109 -31.32 17.25 13.51
N ALA A 110 -31.38 17.76 12.28
CA ALA A 110 -30.73 17.15 11.14
C ALA A 110 -29.20 17.28 11.23
N TYR A 111 -28.50 16.24 10.78
CA TYR A 111 -27.06 16.28 10.52
C TYR A 111 -26.82 16.81 9.11
N VAL A 112 -25.86 17.74 8.98
CA VAL A 112 -25.44 18.28 7.69
C VAL A 112 -24.44 17.31 7.05
N VAL A 113 -24.75 16.84 5.84
CA VAL A 113 -23.89 15.96 5.06
C VAL A 113 -23.17 16.80 4.01
N THR A 114 -21.84 16.69 3.94
CA THR A 114 -21.02 17.49 3.02
C THR A 114 -20.32 16.58 2.01
N ASP A 115 -19.72 17.15 0.95
CA ASP A 115 -18.93 16.34 0.00
C ASP A 115 -17.72 15.67 0.67
N LYS A 116 -17.28 16.20 1.82
CA LYS A 116 -16.13 15.71 2.58
C LYS A 116 -16.50 14.76 3.70
N GLN A 117 -17.78 14.67 4.08
CA GLN A 117 -18.22 13.92 5.25
C GLN A 117 -19.49 13.14 4.94
N ALA A 118 -19.45 11.85 5.26
CA ALA A 118 -20.60 10.95 5.18
C ALA A 118 -21.02 10.51 6.60
N LEU A 119 -22.30 10.20 6.77
CA LEU A 119 -22.81 9.66 8.04
C LEU A 119 -22.79 8.15 7.98
N HIS A 120 -22.16 7.50 8.96
CA HIS A 120 -22.19 6.05 9.11
C HIS A 120 -23.31 5.67 10.08
N LEU A 121 -24.33 5.02 9.54
CA LEU A 121 -25.54 4.63 10.24
C LEU A 121 -25.59 3.11 10.44
N ARG A 122 -26.31 2.71 11.49
CA ARG A 122 -26.65 1.33 11.80
C ARG A 122 -28.14 1.19 12.08
N ALA A 123 -28.76 0.14 11.55
CA ALA A 123 -30.15 -0.19 11.83
C ALA A 123 -30.30 -0.92 13.18
N LEU A 124 -31.22 -0.44 14.02
CA LEU A 124 -31.58 -1.07 15.30
C LEU A 124 -32.67 -2.15 15.15
N LYS A 125 -33.45 -2.08 14.08
CA LYS A 125 -34.53 -3.01 13.72
C LYS A 125 -34.61 -3.11 12.20
N THR A 126 -35.34 -4.10 11.69
CA THR A 126 -35.66 -4.16 10.26
C THR A 126 -36.72 -3.12 9.93
N PHE A 127 -36.41 -2.19 9.02
CA PHE A 127 -37.33 -1.13 8.58
C PHE A 127 -36.99 -0.68 7.15
N ILE A 128 -37.85 0.16 6.59
CA ILE A 128 -37.61 0.82 5.30
C ILE A 128 -37.12 2.23 5.59
N ASP A 129 -35.94 2.58 5.08
CA ASP A 129 -35.35 3.90 5.30
C ASP A 129 -36.09 5.01 4.53
N ASP A 130 -35.72 6.27 4.77
CA ASP A 130 -36.32 7.43 4.10
C ASP A 130 -36.09 7.41 2.57
N PHE A 131 -35.14 6.60 2.09
CA PHE A 131 -34.81 6.43 0.67
C PHE A 131 -35.55 5.23 0.02
N GLY A 132 -36.39 4.52 0.78
CA GLY A 132 -37.15 3.37 0.30
C GLY A 132 -36.36 2.06 0.26
N GLN A 133 -35.15 2.00 0.85
CA GLN A 133 -34.34 0.79 0.93
C GLN A 133 -34.64 0.02 2.23
N THR A 134 -34.89 -1.28 2.12
CA THR A 134 -35.05 -2.15 3.27
C THR A 134 -33.71 -2.37 3.97
N ARG A 135 -33.63 -1.99 5.24
CA ARG A 135 -32.48 -2.23 6.12
C ARG A 135 -32.86 -3.32 7.12
N ASN A 136 -32.03 -4.35 7.26
CA ASN A 136 -32.21 -5.37 8.29
C ASN A 136 -31.56 -4.92 9.61
N ASN A 137 -32.00 -5.53 10.71
CA ASN A 137 -31.38 -5.27 12.01
C ASN A 137 -29.87 -5.53 11.99
N GLY A 138 -29.08 -4.55 12.41
CA GLY A 138 -27.63 -4.60 12.45
C GLY A 138 -26.94 -4.21 11.14
N ASP A 139 -27.70 -3.98 10.05
CA ASP A 139 -27.11 -3.50 8.79
C ASP A 139 -26.48 -2.12 9.01
N GLU A 140 -25.33 -1.89 8.40
CA GLU A 140 -24.60 -0.64 8.44
C GLU A 140 -24.46 -0.05 7.03
N TRP A 141 -24.60 1.26 6.90
CA TRP A 141 -24.47 1.95 5.61
C TRP A 141 -23.98 3.39 5.78
N LEU A 142 -23.63 4.02 4.65
CA LEU A 142 -23.27 5.43 4.60
C LEU A 142 -24.40 6.24 3.97
N VAL A 143 -24.66 7.41 4.54
CA VAL A 143 -25.45 8.46 3.90
C VAL A 143 -24.49 9.51 3.38
N MET A 144 -24.49 9.69 2.06
CA MET A 144 -23.62 10.62 1.34
C MET A 144 -24.43 11.81 0.82
N LYS A 145 -23.72 12.91 0.50
CA LYS A 145 -24.36 14.12 -0.04
C LYS A 145 -25.11 13.88 -1.36
N GLU A 146 -24.73 12.86 -2.14
CA GLU A 146 -25.44 12.44 -3.35
C GLU A 146 -26.91 12.05 -3.09
N GLN A 147 -27.22 11.60 -1.86
CA GLN A 147 -28.57 11.19 -1.47
C GLN A 147 -29.34 12.32 -0.78
N THR A 148 -28.71 13.04 0.14
CA THR A 148 -29.32 14.16 0.86
C THR A 148 -28.28 15.15 1.41
N GLU A 149 -28.61 16.44 1.44
CA GLU A 149 -27.77 17.49 2.06
C GLU A 149 -27.88 17.48 3.59
N THR A 150 -29.04 17.09 4.10
CA THR A 150 -29.29 17.02 5.55
C THR A 150 -30.05 15.74 5.86
N HIS A 151 -29.59 15.00 6.88
CA HIS A 151 -30.22 13.75 7.29
C HIS A 151 -30.68 13.82 8.75
N ILE A 152 -31.98 13.62 8.98
CA ILE A 152 -32.53 13.47 10.32
C ILE A 152 -32.56 11.97 10.64
N LEU A 153 -31.85 11.55 11.68
CA LEU A 153 -31.80 10.15 12.08
C LEU A 153 -33.19 9.63 12.40
N ASN A 154 -33.59 8.54 11.76
CA ASN A 154 -34.85 7.88 12.06
C ASN A 154 -34.81 7.18 13.44
N VAL A 155 -35.98 6.82 13.99
CA VAL A 155 -36.10 6.14 15.31
C VAL A 155 -35.32 4.83 15.37
N TYR A 156 -35.23 4.12 14.25
CA TYR A 156 -34.53 2.85 14.14
C TYR A 156 -33.12 2.99 13.57
N GLU A 157 -32.62 4.21 13.40
CA GLU A 157 -31.26 4.50 12.97
C GLU A 157 -30.41 4.92 14.16
N GLN A 158 -29.16 4.46 14.16
CA GLN A 158 -28.15 4.89 15.10
C GLN A 158 -26.96 5.45 14.33
N LEU A 159 -26.54 6.67 14.66
CA LEU A 159 -25.29 7.22 14.18
C LEU A 159 -24.12 6.52 14.88
N VAL A 160 -23.29 5.82 14.09
CA VAL A 160 -22.08 5.15 14.56
C VAL A 160 -20.90 6.10 14.52
N ALA A 161 -20.69 6.77 13.39
CA ALA A 161 -19.60 7.71 13.19
C ALA A 161 -19.89 8.70 12.05
N ILE A 162 -19.10 9.77 11.99
CA ILE A 162 -19.01 10.66 10.82
C ILE A 162 -17.70 10.30 10.12
N ILE A 163 -17.78 9.90 8.84
CA ILE A 163 -16.63 9.43 8.07
C ILE A 163 -16.15 10.53 7.14
N ASP A 164 -14.88 10.89 7.26
CA ASP A 164 -14.24 11.82 6.35
C ASP A 164 -13.81 11.12 5.05
N MET A 165 -14.00 11.83 3.94
CA MET A 165 -13.59 11.42 2.60
C MET A 165 -12.09 11.18 2.54
N LYS A 166 -11.68 10.03 1.99
CA LYS A 166 -10.30 9.73 1.69
C LYS A 166 -10.01 10.15 0.26
N THR A 167 -8.97 10.97 0.10
CA THR A 167 -8.55 11.49 -1.19
C THR A 167 -7.15 10.96 -1.49
N LEU A 168 -6.98 10.42 -2.69
CA LEU A 168 -5.71 9.96 -3.22
C LEU A 168 -5.26 10.95 -4.31
N ASN A 169 -3.97 11.27 -4.32
CA ASN A 169 -3.34 12.02 -5.41
C ASN A 169 -2.97 11.09 -6.59
N SER A 170 -2.54 11.66 -7.72
CA SER A 170 -2.10 10.90 -8.91
C SER A 170 -0.95 9.95 -8.64
N ARG A 171 -0.10 10.28 -7.66
CA ARG A 171 1.06 9.48 -7.25
C ARG A 171 0.83 8.75 -5.93
N GLN A 172 -0.41 8.46 -5.59
CA GLN A 172 -0.77 7.72 -4.38
C GLN A 172 -1.64 6.53 -4.71
N TYR A 173 -1.56 5.52 -3.84
CA TYR A 173 -2.40 4.34 -3.88
C TYR A 173 -2.68 3.85 -2.46
N CYS A 174 -3.72 3.04 -2.31
CA CYS A 174 -3.98 2.34 -1.06
C CYS A 174 -4.56 0.95 -1.32
N VAL A 175 -4.40 0.06 -0.35
CA VAL A 175 -5.01 -1.28 -0.38
C VAL A 175 -6.12 -1.32 0.66
N ILE A 176 -7.34 -1.57 0.19
CA ILE A 176 -8.55 -1.72 1.01
C ILE A 176 -8.75 -3.20 1.34
N LEU A 177 -8.87 -3.50 2.63
CA LEU A 177 -9.22 -4.81 3.16
C LEU A 177 -10.75 -4.94 3.23
N ASN A 178 -11.25 -6.14 2.94
CA ASN A 178 -12.67 -6.50 2.95
C ASN A 178 -13.54 -5.59 2.07
N PRO A 179 -13.17 -5.40 0.79
CA PRO A 179 -13.85 -4.47 -0.09
C PRO A 179 -15.33 -4.79 -0.24
N PHE A 180 -16.14 -3.75 -0.37
CA PHE A 180 -17.57 -3.87 -0.60
C PHE A 180 -17.87 -4.38 -2.02
N SER A 181 -18.66 -5.45 -2.12
CA SER A 181 -19.14 -6.00 -3.39
C SER A 181 -20.24 -5.13 -3.99
N SER A 182 -20.48 -5.27 -5.29
CA SER A 182 -21.70 -4.74 -5.95
C SER A 182 -22.99 -5.29 -5.32
N ASP A 183 -22.92 -6.47 -4.71
CA ASP A 183 -24.06 -7.18 -4.10
C ASP A 183 -24.46 -6.62 -2.73
N GLY A 184 -23.86 -5.52 -2.29
CA GLY A 184 -24.18 -4.89 -1.01
C GLY A 184 -23.55 -5.57 0.21
N LYS A 185 -22.52 -6.41 0.03
CA LYS A 185 -21.85 -7.14 1.11
C LYS A 185 -20.33 -7.04 1.02
N ASN A 186 -19.66 -7.01 2.17
CA ASN A 186 -18.21 -7.02 2.26
C ASN A 186 -17.62 -8.38 1.90
N GLN A 187 -16.57 -8.39 1.08
CA GLN A 187 -15.84 -9.58 0.70
C GLN A 187 -14.69 -9.83 1.69
N PHE A 188 -14.99 -10.50 2.81
CA PHE A 188 -14.00 -10.76 3.87
C PHE A 188 -12.76 -11.53 3.36
N GLY A 189 -11.57 -11.09 3.80
CA GLY A 189 -10.29 -11.69 3.45
C GLY A 189 -9.75 -11.27 2.08
N LYS A 190 -10.54 -10.56 1.27
CA LYS A 190 -10.06 -10.01 0.00
C LYS A 190 -9.46 -8.62 0.18
N ARG A 191 -8.64 -8.25 -0.80
CA ARG A 191 -7.91 -6.99 -0.87
C ARG A 191 -8.19 -6.31 -2.20
N LYS A 192 -8.43 -5.01 -2.19
CA LYS A 192 -8.68 -4.19 -3.39
C LYS A 192 -7.66 -3.08 -3.47
N LEU A 193 -6.91 -3.04 -4.56
CA LEU A 193 -5.99 -1.95 -4.85
C LEU A 193 -6.75 -0.78 -5.47
N VAL A 194 -6.59 0.41 -4.89
CA VAL A 194 -7.12 1.67 -5.42
C VAL A 194 -5.96 2.59 -5.73
N VAL A 195 -5.89 3.04 -6.98
CA VAL A 195 -4.78 3.82 -7.55
C VAL A 195 -5.30 5.11 -8.16
N GLY A 196 -4.48 6.16 -8.05
CA GLY A 196 -4.63 7.41 -8.78
C GLY A 196 -5.58 8.40 -8.10
N GLU A 197 -5.86 9.50 -8.79
CA GLU A 197 -6.70 10.59 -8.29
C GLU A 197 -8.13 10.11 -8.09
N LYS A 198 -8.45 9.75 -6.85
CA LYS A 198 -9.76 9.25 -6.45
C LYS A 198 -10.10 9.75 -5.07
N SER A 199 -11.32 10.22 -4.94
CA SER A 199 -11.91 10.62 -3.67
C SER A 199 -13.06 9.66 -3.36
N PHE A 200 -13.02 9.01 -2.20
CA PHE A 200 -14.01 8.01 -1.83
C PHE A 200 -14.15 7.89 -0.30
N PHE A 201 -15.28 7.37 0.14
CA PHE A 201 -15.50 7.00 1.55
C PHE A 201 -15.21 5.50 1.73
N LEU A 202 -14.62 5.14 2.88
CA LEU A 202 -14.50 3.74 3.26
C LEU A 202 -15.87 3.23 3.70
N GLN A 203 -16.33 2.15 3.08
CA GLN A 203 -17.59 1.52 3.45
C GLN A 203 -17.51 0.91 4.85
N PRO A 204 -18.65 0.63 5.50
CA PRO A 204 -18.66 -0.04 6.79
C PRO A 204 -17.85 -1.35 6.73
N ASN A 205 -17.04 -1.62 7.76
CA ASN A 205 -16.11 -2.76 7.84
C ASN A 205 -14.94 -2.78 6.83
N GLU A 206 -14.79 -1.79 5.95
CA GLU A 206 -13.57 -1.60 5.17
C GLU A 206 -12.46 -0.98 6.01
N LYS A 207 -11.22 -1.40 5.77
CA LYS A 207 -10.04 -0.84 6.43
C LYS A 207 -8.91 -0.68 5.42
N MET A 208 -8.06 0.32 5.61
CA MET A 208 -6.83 0.44 4.83
C MET A 208 -5.73 -0.37 5.49
N GLU A 209 -4.99 -1.18 4.73
CA GLU A 209 -3.95 -2.06 5.26
C GLU A 209 -2.75 -1.28 5.82
N LYS A 210 -2.18 -0.38 5.00
CA LYS A 210 -1.01 0.45 5.34
C LYS A 210 -1.29 1.94 5.13
N GLY A 211 -2.56 2.35 5.20
CA GLY A 211 -3.00 3.71 4.91
C GLY A 211 -2.81 4.11 3.44
N ILE A 212 -2.67 5.42 3.21
CA ILE A 212 -2.33 6.00 1.90
C ILE A 212 -0.82 5.90 1.70
N GLN A 213 -0.41 5.28 0.60
CA GLN A 213 1.00 5.05 0.24
C GLN A 213 1.33 5.82 -1.04
N ASP A 214 2.58 6.26 -1.15
CA ASP A 214 3.07 6.90 -2.36
C ASP A 214 3.57 5.85 -3.36
N VAL A 215 3.32 6.12 -4.64
CA VAL A 215 3.78 5.30 -5.77
C VAL A 215 5.32 5.24 -5.81
N PHE A 216 5.88 4.09 -6.17
CA PHE A 216 7.33 3.94 -6.28
C PHE A 216 7.80 4.54 -7.61
N ILE A 217 8.27 5.79 -7.56
CA ILE A 217 8.94 6.43 -8.69
C ILE A 217 10.36 5.88 -8.75
N LEU A 218 10.66 5.06 -9.77
CA LEU A 218 11.97 4.48 -9.98
C LEU A 218 12.67 5.22 -11.10
N CYS A 219 13.80 5.85 -10.79
CA CYS A 219 14.73 6.40 -11.77
C CYS A 219 15.47 5.28 -12.52
N GLY A 220 16.17 5.61 -13.61
CA GLY A 220 16.92 4.61 -14.40
C GLY A 220 18.01 3.86 -13.63
N ASP A 221 18.51 4.45 -12.54
CA ASP A 221 19.48 3.89 -11.61
C ASP A 221 18.83 3.24 -10.38
N GLU A 222 17.50 3.23 -10.26
CA GLU A 222 16.79 2.69 -9.11
C GLU A 222 15.97 1.44 -9.48
N GLY A 223 15.80 0.57 -8.50
CA GLY A 223 14.96 -0.61 -8.62
C GLY A 223 14.37 -1.03 -7.28
N VAL A 224 13.33 -1.84 -7.33
CA VAL A 224 12.68 -2.39 -6.13
C VAL A 224 12.73 -3.91 -6.21
N VAL A 225 13.18 -4.54 -5.14
CA VAL A 225 13.06 -5.99 -4.94
C VAL A 225 11.67 -6.28 -4.41
N VAL A 226 10.96 -7.12 -5.14
CA VAL A 226 9.60 -7.54 -4.80
C VAL A 226 9.53 -9.04 -4.62
N LYS A 227 8.55 -9.49 -3.84
CA LYS A 227 8.28 -10.90 -3.54
C LYS A 227 6.82 -11.21 -3.86
N CYS A 228 6.60 -12.31 -4.56
CA CYS A 228 5.26 -12.84 -4.80
C CYS A 228 4.71 -13.51 -3.53
N ILE A 229 3.51 -13.14 -3.11
CA ILE A 229 2.77 -13.80 -2.01
C ILE A 229 1.78 -14.83 -2.60
N GLU A 230 1.08 -14.46 -3.66
CA GLU A 230 0.04 -15.27 -4.30
C GLU A 230 0.34 -15.41 -5.78
N SER A 231 0.11 -16.58 -6.39
CA SER A 231 0.36 -16.79 -7.81
C SER A 231 -0.52 -15.87 -8.65
N PHE A 232 0.07 -15.15 -9.60
CA PHE A 232 -0.65 -14.33 -10.55
C PHE A 232 0.12 -14.21 -11.86
N GLN A 233 -0.58 -13.81 -12.92
CA GLN A 233 0.05 -13.48 -14.19
C GLN A 233 0.48 -12.00 -14.15
N ASP A 234 1.77 -11.76 -14.23
CA ASP A 234 2.32 -10.41 -14.32
C ASP A 234 2.02 -9.84 -15.70
N GLU A 235 1.18 -8.80 -15.77
CA GLU A 235 0.80 -8.16 -17.04
C GLU A 235 1.98 -7.47 -17.72
N ILE A 236 3.00 -7.05 -16.96
CA ILE A 236 4.12 -6.27 -17.48
C ILE A 236 5.13 -7.18 -18.20
N ASP A 237 5.53 -8.27 -17.53
CA ASP A 237 6.52 -9.20 -18.06
C ASP A 237 5.85 -10.38 -18.82
N ASN A 238 4.52 -10.52 -18.72
CA ASN A 238 3.73 -11.66 -19.20
C ASN A 238 4.26 -13.01 -18.70
N VAL A 239 4.68 -13.05 -17.44
CA VAL A 239 5.20 -14.23 -16.75
C VAL A 239 4.27 -14.61 -15.61
N ILE A 240 4.00 -15.90 -15.45
CA ILE A 240 3.29 -16.42 -14.28
C ILE A 240 4.28 -16.45 -13.12
N ARG A 241 4.03 -15.61 -12.11
CA ARG A 241 4.85 -15.53 -10.91
C ARG A 241 4.34 -16.53 -9.88
N VAL A 242 5.26 -17.27 -9.25
CA VAL A 242 4.91 -18.25 -8.21
C VAL A 242 5.11 -17.68 -6.80
N PRO A 243 4.32 -18.10 -5.81
CA PRO A 243 4.48 -17.66 -4.42
C PRO A 243 5.91 -17.88 -3.93
N GLY A 244 6.49 -16.87 -3.28
CA GLY A 244 7.85 -16.89 -2.76
C GLY A 244 8.93 -16.43 -3.74
N GLU A 245 8.63 -16.38 -5.04
CA GLU A 245 9.55 -15.86 -6.07
C GLU A 245 9.89 -14.39 -5.78
N GLN A 246 11.16 -14.03 -5.97
CA GLN A 246 11.66 -12.66 -5.85
C GLN A 246 12.20 -12.19 -7.18
N TRP A 247 12.02 -10.90 -7.49
CA TRP A 247 12.62 -10.28 -8.67
C TRP A 247 12.84 -8.79 -8.45
N VAL A 248 13.63 -8.18 -9.33
CA VAL A 248 13.93 -6.75 -9.30
C VAL A 248 13.15 -6.04 -10.40
N VAL A 249 12.30 -5.11 -9.98
CA VAL A 249 11.61 -4.14 -10.82
C VAL A 249 12.57 -2.96 -11.05
N ARG A 250 13.10 -2.80 -12.27
CA ARG A 250 14.02 -1.69 -12.63
C ARG A 250 13.24 -0.49 -13.18
N GLY A 251 13.79 0.73 -12.99
CA GLY A 251 13.32 1.95 -13.65
C GLY A 251 13.87 2.13 -15.08
N PRO A 252 13.55 3.23 -15.78
CA PRO A 252 12.73 4.35 -15.32
C PRO A 252 11.23 4.07 -15.45
N ARG A 253 10.50 3.94 -14.33
CA ARG A 253 9.04 3.76 -14.33
C ARG A 253 8.41 4.10 -12.98
N GLU A 254 7.12 4.43 -13.01
CA GLU A 254 6.28 4.46 -11.81
C GLU A 254 5.77 3.04 -11.55
N TYR A 255 6.06 2.50 -10.37
CA TYR A 255 5.69 1.15 -9.97
C TYR A 255 4.71 1.16 -8.82
N ILE A 256 3.63 0.41 -8.98
CA ILE A 256 2.61 0.20 -7.95
C ILE A 256 2.52 -1.30 -7.72
N PRO A 257 2.83 -1.78 -6.51
CA PRO A 257 2.78 -3.21 -6.24
C PRO A 257 1.33 -3.71 -6.33
N PRO A 258 1.05 -4.75 -7.13
CA PRO A 258 -0.26 -5.39 -7.12
C PRO A 258 -0.50 -6.09 -5.78
N VAL A 259 -1.75 -6.44 -5.50
CA VAL A 259 -2.19 -7.03 -4.21
C VAL A 259 -1.41 -8.29 -3.85
N GLN A 260 -1.04 -9.08 -4.85
CA GLN A 260 -0.35 -10.35 -4.71
C GLN A 260 1.16 -10.19 -4.43
N VAL A 261 1.69 -8.96 -4.47
CA VAL A 261 3.14 -8.70 -4.41
C VAL A 261 3.48 -7.81 -3.23
N GLU A 262 4.53 -8.18 -2.51
CA GLU A 262 5.09 -7.40 -1.42
C GLU A 262 6.43 -6.78 -1.83
N VAL A 263 6.61 -5.51 -1.47
CA VAL A 263 7.88 -4.80 -1.65
C VAL A 263 8.80 -5.09 -0.47
N LEU A 264 10.00 -5.64 -0.75
CA LEU A 264 10.98 -5.96 0.27
C LEU A 264 11.99 -4.82 0.48
N GLN A 265 12.64 -4.37 -0.60
CA GLN A 265 13.76 -3.43 -0.50
C GLN A 265 13.89 -2.56 -1.75
N LYS A 266 14.19 -1.26 -1.57
CA LYS A 266 14.65 -0.39 -2.66
C LYS A 266 16.16 -0.56 -2.86
N ARG A 267 16.60 -0.65 -4.11
CA ARG A 267 18.00 -0.79 -4.52
C ARG A 267 18.39 0.33 -5.47
N LYS A 268 19.64 0.76 -5.38
CA LYS A 268 20.25 1.68 -6.32
C LYS A 268 21.36 0.97 -7.07
N SER A 269 21.54 1.35 -8.33
CA SER A 269 22.68 0.97 -9.14
C SER A 269 23.94 1.56 -8.52
N ILE A 270 24.99 0.77 -8.42
CA ILE A 270 26.28 1.21 -7.93
C ILE A 270 27.04 1.74 -9.15
N PRO A 271 27.40 3.03 -9.21
CA PRO A 271 28.19 3.56 -10.30
C PRO A 271 29.60 2.96 -10.23
N LEU A 272 30.03 2.35 -11.33
CA LEU A 272 31.37 1.76 -11.48
C LEU A 272 32.01 2.36 -12.72
N ASP A 273 33.24 2.83 -12.56
CA ASP A 273 34.13 3.29 -13.63
C ASP A 273 34.85 2.10 -14.28
N GLU A 274 35.52 2.30 -15.42
CA GLU A 274 36.22 1.26 -16.20
C GLU A 274 37.20 0.42 -15.34
N ASN A 275 37.89 1.09 -14.41
CA ASN A 275 38.87 0.48 -13.51
C ASN A 275 38.31 0.21 -12.10
N GLU A 276 37.00 0.36 -11.89
CA GLU A 276 36.35 0.06 -10.62
C GLU A 276 35.47 -1.18 -10.73
N GLY A 277 35.28 -1.85 -9.59
CA GLY A 277 34.40 -2.99 -9.52
C GLY A 277 33.97 -3.30 -8.10
N ILE A 278 32.99 -4.20 -7.99
CA ILE A 278 32.46 -4.72 -6.73
C ILE A 278 32.53 -6.24 -6.70
N TYR A 279 32.66 -6.79 -5.49
CA TYR A 279 32.48 -8.20 -5.25
C TYR A 279 31.02 -8.49 -4.93
N VAL A 280 30.44 -9.40 -5.68
CA VAL A 280 29.05 -9.80 -5.57
C VAL A 280 28.99 -11.28 -5.24
N ARG A 281 28.19 -11.64 -4.23
CA ARG A 281 27.91 -13.02 -3.86
C ARG A 281 26.47 -13.35 -4.19
N ASN A 282 26.27 -14.49 -4.84
CA ASN A 282 24.94 -15.04 -5.05
C ASN A 282 24.51 -15.85 -3.81
N LEU A 283 23.37 -15.52 -3.23
CA LEU A 283 22.80 -16.11 -2.01
C LEU A 283 22.35 -17.56 -2.23
N MET A 284 21.85 -17.90 -3.42
CA MET A 284 21.40 -19.27 -3.71
C MET A 284 22.56 -20.23 -3.95
N THR A 285 23.58 -19.81 -4.69
CA THR A 285 24.71 -20.67 -5.10
C THR A 285 25.95 -20.52 -4.24
N GLY A 286 26.01 -19.46 -3.42
CA GLY A 286 27.20 -19.07 -2.66
C GLY A 286 28.35 -18.50 -3.51
N ARG A 287 28.20 -18.45 -4.84
CA ARG A 287 29.28 -18.08 -5.76
C ARG A 287 29.62 -16.60 -5.64
N VAL A 288 30.89 -16.29 -5.35
CA VAL A 288 31.44 -14.92 -5.32
C VAL A 288 32.11 -14.60 -6.66
N ARG A 289 31.80 -13.43 -7.25
CA ARG A 289 32.43 -12.94 -8.47
C ARG A 289 32.73 -11.45 -8.39
N ALA A 290 33.68 -10.98 -9.19
CA ALA A 290 33.94 -9.55 -9.37
C ALA A 290 33.16 -9.03 -10.59
N VAL A 291 32.50 -7.88 -10.44
CA VAL A 291 31.84 -7.13 -11.52
C VAL A 291 32.58 -5.82 -11.70
N ILE A 292 32.99 -5.49 -12.93
CA ILE A 292 33.91 -4.39 -13.23
C ILE A 292 33.39 -3.60 -14.44
N GLY A 293 33.62 -2.30 -14.43
CA GLY A 293 33.64 -1.46 -15.64
C GLY A 293 32.31 -0.87 -16.08
N ASN A 294 31.18 -1.31 -15.53
CA ASN A 294 29.87 -0.77 -15.85
C ASN A 294 29.02 -0.62 -14.60
N PRO A 295 28.14 0.41 -14.52
CA PRO A 295 27.22 0.56 -13.39
C PRO A 295 26.40 -0.71 -13.22
N TYR A 296 26.34 -1.20 -11.99
CA TYR A 296 25.76 -2.50 -11.71
C TYR A 296 24.71 -2.41 -10.60
N MET A 297 23.51 -2.94 -10.90
CA MET A 297 22.45 -3.11 -9.92
C MET A 297 22.36 -4.59 -9.53
N LEU A 298 22.51 -4.85 -8.23
CA LEU A 298 22.43 -6.20 -7.66
C LEU A 298 21.08 -6.85 -7.97
N THR A 299 21.10 -8.09 -8.46
CA THR A 299 19.89 -8.90 -8.67
C THR A 299 19.31 -9.42 -7.36
N GLN A 300 18.08 -9.93 -7.36
CA GLN A 300 17.36 -10.34 -6.14
C GLN A 300 18.16 -11.30 -5.24
N ASP A 301 18.94 -12.20 -5.84
CA ASP A 301 19.73 -13.21 -5.15
C ASP A 301 21.18 -12.77 -4.93
N GLU A 302 21.50 -11.49 -5.10
CA GLU A 302 22.85 -10.97 -4.98
C GLU A 302 22.99 -10.02 -3.78
N GLU A 303 24.10 -10.17 -3.07
CA GLU A 303 24.58 -9.28 -2.01
C GLU A 303 26.02 -8.81 -2.28
N LEU A 304 26.38 -7.67 -1.71
CA LEU A 304 27.78 -7.22 -1.72
C LEU A 304 28.62 -8.12 -0.80
N TRP A 305 29.76 -8.58 -1.30
CA TRP A 305 30.66 -9.44 -0.55
C TRP A 305 31.91 -8.69 -0.11
N GLU A 306 32.24 -8.78 1.17
CA GLU A 306 33.43 -8.12 1.71
C GLU A 306 34.67 -9.00 1.58
N LYS A 307 35.69 -8.50 0.88
CA LYS A 307 37.00 -9.16 0.80
C LYS A 307 37.92 -8.69 1.91
N GLU A 308 38.12 -9.53 2.90
CA GLU A 308 39.13 -9.31 3.94
C GLU A 308 40.53 -9.55 3.37
N LEU A 309 41.44 -8.62 3.68
CA LEU A 309 42.85 -8.73 3.32
C LEU A 309 43.71 -8.76 4.59
N PRO A 310 44.89 -9.43 4.55
CA PRO A 310 45.87 -9.32 5.61
C PRO A 310 46.31 -7.87 5.82
N VAL A 311 46.55 -7.49 7.09
CA VAL A 311 46.89 -6.12 7.52
C VAL A 311 48.06 -5.54 6.72
N GLY A 312 49.10 -6.34 6.44
CA GLY A 312 50.25 -5.89 5.65
C GLY A 312 49.91 -5.47 4.21
N ILE A 313 48.93 -6.13 3.58
CA ILE A 313 48.47 -5.78 2.22
C ILE A 313 47.60 -4.53 2.28
N GLU A 314 46.75 -4.40 3.30
CA GLU A 314 45.94 -3.18 3.48
C GLU A 314 46.82 -1.95 3.69
N GLU A 315 47.87 -2.05 4.51
CA GLU A 315 48.85 -0.97 4.66
C GLU A 315 49.58 -0.65 3.35
N PHE A 316 49.93 -1.68 2.57
CA PHE A 316 50.59 -1.50 1.28
C PHE A 316 49.69 -0.74 0.29
N LEU A 317 48.42 -1.13 0.17
CA LEU A 317 47.45 -0.43 -0.68
C LEU A 317 47.20 1.01 -0.22
N ARG A 318 47.20 1.26 1.10
CA ARG A 318 47.11 2.62 1.65
C ARG A 318 48.30 3.48 1.23
N ARG A 319 49.54 2.97 1.31
CA ARG A 319 50.75 3.71 0.91
C ARG A 319 50.74 4.08 -0.58
N ASP A 320 50.25 3.19 -1.43
CA ASP A 320 50.19 3.43 -2.88
C ASP A 320 49.17 4.52 -3.25
N SER A 321 48.00 4.55 -2.57
CA SER A 321 47.00 5.60 -2.76
C SER A 321 47.49 7.02 -2.40
N LEU A 322 48.50 7.12 -1.52
CA LEU A 322 49.11 8.39 -1.13
C LEU A 322 50.13 8.90 -2.16
N PHE A 323 50.82 8.00 -2.88
CA PHE A 323 51.76 8.38 -3.94
C PHE A 323 51.03 9.06 -5.12
N GLU A 324 49.79 8.64 -5.41
CA GLU A 324 48.97 9.26 -6.46
C GLU A 324 48.41 10.64 -6.07
N LYS A 325 48.06 10.85 -4.80
CA LYS A 325 47.58 12.18 -4.33
C LYS A 325 48.69 13.23 -4.33
N SER A 326 49.95 12.82 -4.18
CA SER A 326 51.10 13.74 -4.17
C SER A 326 51.37 14.39 -5.54
N THR A 327 50.98 13.74 -6.64
CA THR A 327 51.17 14.29 -8.00
C THR A 327 50.02 15.15 -8.50
N ARG A 328 48.86 15.16 -7.83
CA ARG A 328 47.65 15.82 -8.36
C ARG A 328 47.20 17.11 -7.69
N THR A 329 47.63 17.47 -6.48
CA THR A 329 47.45 18.83 -5.95
C THR A 329 48.13 19.02 -4.60
N SER A 330 49.05 19.98 -4.52
CA SER A 330 49.43 20.68 -3.30
C SER A 330 48.30 21.63 -2.87
N ALA A 331 47.24 21.10 -2.26
CA ALA A 331 46.27 21.92 -1.52
C ALA A 331 45.48 21.08 -0.51
N THR A 332 45.89 21.22 0.76
CA THR A 332 45.05 21.29 1.97
C THR A 332 43.72 20.52 1.96
N SER A 333 43.76 19.26 2.42
CA SER A 333 42.62 18.69 3.16
C SER A 333 43.12 17.59 4.10
N SER A 334 42.94 17.84 5.40
CA SER A 334 43.11 16.92 6.53
C SER A 334 42.96 15.44 6.17
N SER A 335 44.01 14.66 6.41
CA SER A 335 44.04 13.20 6.18
C SER A 335 43.12 12.47 7.16
N GLN A 336 41.82 12.49 6.91
CA GLN A 336 40.97 11.39 7.35
C GLN A 336 41.41 10.17 6.53
N THR A 337 42.08 9.23 7.20
CA THR A 337 42.38 7.90 6.68
C THR A 337 41.06 7.17 6.48
N THR A 338 40.40 7.40 5.34
CA THR A 338 39.13 6.76 5.02
C THR A 338 39.32 5.24 5.01
N LYS A 339 38.59 4.55 5.88
CA LYS A 339 38.56 3.08 5.97
C LYS A 339 38.25 2.52 4.57
N ARG A 340 39.04 1.54 4.11
CA ARG A 340 38.85 0.91 2.80
C ARG A 340 37.46 0.28 2.74
N ASP A 341 36.75 0.54 1.63
CA ASP A 341 35.55 -0.22 1.29
C ASP A 341 35.96 -1.65 0.89
N LYS A 342 35.60 -2.63 1.74
CA LYS A 342 35.93 -4.05 1.54
C LYS A 342 35.15 -4.68 0.40
N SER A 343 34.01 -4.10 0.01
CA SER A 343 33.14 -4.60 -1.06
C SER A 343 33.66 -4.25 -2.45
N LYS A 344 34.48 -3.21 -2.56
CA LYS A 344 35.15 -2.84 -3.82
C LYS A 344 36.28 -3.79 -4.18
N VAL A 345 36.38 -4.07 -5.48
CA VAL A 345 37.46 -4.84 -6.09
C VAL A 345 38.79 -4.16 -5.77
N VAL A 346 39.76 -4.95 -5.31
CA VAL A 346 41.10 -4.43 -5.05
C VAL A 346 41.77 -4.06 -6.37
N THR A 347 42.04 -2.78 -6.53
CA THR A 347 42.83 -2.21 -7.62
C THR A 347 44.24 -1.91 -7.11
N TYR A 348 45.25 -2.15 -7.95
CA TYR A 348 46.62 -1.76 -7.68
C TYR A 348 47.27 -1.29 -8.97
N ARG A 349 47.90 -0.11 -8.98
CA ARG A 349 48.57 0.40 -10.18
C ARG A 349 50.02 0.00 -10.14
N VAL A 350 50.49 -0.76 -11.12
CA VAL A 350 51.89 -1.19 -11.17
C VAL A 350 52.74 -0.04 -11.71
N PRO A 351 53.69 0.51 -10.93
CA PRO A 351 54.54 1.59 -11.41
C PRO A 351 55.44 1.14 -12.58
N GLN A 352 55.96 2.10 -13.35
CA GLN A 352 56.94 1.82 -14.40
C GLN A 352 58.14 1.02 -13.86
N ASN A 353 58.65 0.09 -14.68
CA ASN A 353 59.77 -0.80 -14.35
C ASN A 353 59.57 -1.69 -13.11
N GLN A 354 58.31 -1.98 -12.74
CA GLN A 354 58.00 -2.96 -11.71
C GLN A 354 57.14 -4.10 -12.27
N ALA A 355 57.24 -5.26 -11.64
CA ALA A 355 56.38 -6.39 -11.92
C ALA A 355 55.70 -6.86 -10.64
N VAL A 356 54.42 -7.20 -10.74
CA VAL A 356 53.64 -7.79 -9.66
C VAL A 356 53.24 -9.20 -10.06
N GLN A 357 53.54 -10.14 -9.18
CA GLN A 357 53.04 -11.51 -9.29
C GLN A 357 51.72 -11.63 -8.52
N VAL A 358 50.68 -12.07 -9.21
CA VAL A 358 49.40 -12.42 -8.60
C VAL A 358 49.18 -13.91 -8.78
N TYR A 359 48.73 -14.57 -7.72
CA TYR A 359 48.37 -15.98 -7.76
C TYR A 359 46.85 -16.11 -7.70
N ASP A 360 46.26 -16.74 -8.72
CA ASP A 360 44.86 -17.13 -8.68
C ASP A 360 44.76 -18.48 -7.96
N TYR A 361 44.23 -18.48 -6.73
CA TYR A 361 44.13 -19.68 -5.90
C TYR A 361 43.16 -20.74 -6.44
N LYS A 362 42.33 -20.41 -7.44
CA LYS A 362 41.33 -21.34 -8.00
C LYS A 362 41.78 -21.96 -9.29
N ALA A 363 42.25 -21.11 -10.19
CA ALA A 363 42.90 -21.58 -11.38
C ALA A 363 44.24 -22.25 -11.03
N LYS A 364 44.77 -21.99 -9.82
CA LYS A 364 46.11 -22.40 -9.37
C LYS A 364 47.20 -21.90 -10.32
N THR A 365 46.95 -20.79 -11.01
CA THR A 365 47.84 -20.21 -11.99
C THR A 365 48.48 -18.92 -11.47
N PRO A 366 49.81 -18.78 -11.60
CA PRO A 366 50.46 -17.49 -11.41
C PRO A 366 50.28 -16.62 -12.65
N ARG A 367 50.04 -15.32 -12.45
CA ARG A 367 50.09 -14.29 -13.49
C ARG A 367 51.10 -13.21 -13.07
N ILE A 368 51.95 -12.80 -13.98
CA ILE A 368 52.93 -11.72 -13.77
C ILE A 368 52.50 -10.55 -14.63
N ILE A 369 52.35 -9.37 -14.02
CA ILE A 369 51.93 -8.15 -14.71
C ILE A 369 53.06 -7.13 -14.58
N PHE A 370 53.51 -6.62 -15.72
CA PHE A 370 54.56 -5.61 -15.84
C PHE A 370 53.92 -4.23 -15.96
N GLY A 371 54.49 -3.22 -15.29
CA GLY A 371 54.03 -1.84 -15.39
C GLY A 371 54.38 -1.18 -16.73
N PRO A 372 53.67 -0.12 -17.16
CA PRO A 372 52.61 0.59 -16.43
C PRO A 372 51.21 0.07 -16.78
N ASP A 373 50.70 -0.88 -16.00
CA ASP A 373 49.38 -1.48 -16.19
C ASP A 373 48.62 -1.52 -14.84
N CYS A 374 47.29 -1.57 -14.90
CA CYS A 374 46.43 -1.61 -13.72
C CYS A 374 46.01 -3.04 -13.39
N LEU A 375 46.23 -3.42 -12.14
CA LEU A 375 45.93 -4.74 -11.63
C LEU A 375 44.56 -4.74 -10.94
N LEU A 376 43.61 -5.46 -11.53
CA LEU A 376 42.33 -5.77 -10.90
C LEU A 376 42.40 -7.16 -10.24
N SER A 377 42.22 -7.19 -8.92
CA SER A 377 42.12 -8.44 -8.16
C SER A 377 40.74 -9.06 -8.36
N LEU A 378 40.58 -9.75 -9.49
CA LEU A 378 39.43 -10.60 -9.75
C LEU A 378 39.40 -11.70 -8.69
N ILE A 379 38.27 -11.82 -7.97
CA ILE A 379 37.94 -13.04 -7.24
C ILE A 379 37.39 -13.98 -8.29
N THR A 380 38.16 -14.98 -8.68
CA THR A 380 37.55 -16.22 -9.13
C THR A 380 36.91 -16.85 -7.87
N SER A 381 35.81 -17.61 -8.00
CA SER A 381 34.79 -17.94 -6.97
C SER A 381 35.06 -19.06 -5.94
N THR A 382 35.02 -18.81 -4.63
CA THR A 382 35.14 -19.81 -3.52
C THR A 382 33.85 -20.57 -3.28
N ASN A 383 33.79 -21.79 -3.80
CA ASN A 383 33.12 -22.88 -3.11
C ASN A 383 34.16 -23.65 -2.28
N ALA A 384 33.69 -24.16 -1.13
CA ALA A 384 34.44 -24.82 -0.07
C ALA A 384 35.14 -23.87 0.91
N GLY A 385 34.57 -23.79 2.12
CA GLY A 385 35.24 -23.24 3.28
C GLY A 385 36.52 -24.02 3.52
N LEU A 386 37.64 -23.31 3.55
CA LEU A 386 38.88 -23.74 4.15
C LEU A 386 39.67 -22.48 4.51
N SER A 387 40.28 -22.59 5.68
CA SER A 387 41.05 -21.60 6.44
C SER A 387 42.03 -20.76 5.62
N GLY A 388 42.26 -19.56 6.14
CA GLY A 388 43.09 -18.51 5.56
C GLY A 388 44.41 -18.97 4.96
N SER A 389 44.78 -18.35 3.85
CA SER A 389 46.13 -18.42 3.33
C SER A 389 46.55 -17.09 2.70
N ASN A 390 47.76 -16.68 3.09
CA ASN A 390 48.39 -15.41 2.80
C ASN A 390 48.62 -15.20 1.30
N THR A 391 48.24 -14.03 0.80
CA THR A 391 48.67 -13.52 -0.51
C THR A 391 50.10 -13.00 -0.37
N HIS A 392 51.09 -13.73 -0.88
CA HIS A 392 52.47 -13.24 -0.95
C HIS A 392 52.68 -12.43 -2.24
N CYS A 393 52.84 -11.11 -2.10
CA CYS A 393 53.31 -10.25 -3.17
C CYS A 393 54.84 -10.12 -3.06
N ARG A 394 55.61 -10.77 -3.94
CA ARG A 394 57.08 -10.61 -4.01
C ARG A 394 57.42 -9.58 -5.09
N ARG A 395 57.99 -8.45 -4.67
CA ARG A 395 58.52 -7.40 -5.56
C ARG A 395 59.90 -7.83 -6.04
N TRP A 396 60.07 -8.00 -7.35
CA TRP A 396 61.39 -8.19 -7.96
C TRP A 396 61.85 -6.85 -8.53
N VAL A 397 62.97 -6.34 -8.01
CA VAL A 397 63.70 -5.23 -8.61
C VAL A 397 64.79 -5.85 -9.46
N SER A 398 64.72 -5.71 -10.79
CA SER A 398 65.83 -6.09 -11.65
C SER A 398 67.00 -5.14 -11.36
N LYS A 399 68.05 -5.65 -10.70
CA LYS A 399 69.34 -4.96 -10.70
C LYS A 399 69.90 -5.05 -12.12
N SER A 400 70.00 -3.92 -12.81
CA SER A 400 70.69 -3.83 -14.10
C SER A 400 72.17 -4.20 -13.91
N SER A 401 72.56 -5.40 -14.31
CA SER A 401 73.95 -5.77 -14.46
C SER A 401 74.51 -5.13 -15.72
N ARG A 402 75.65 -4.44 -15.55
CA ARG A 402 76.46 -3.82 -16.61
C ARG A 402 76.78 -4.83 -17.71
N THR A 403 76.68 -4.38 -18.95
CA THR A 403 77.21 -5.03 -20.16
C THR A 403 78.73 -5.18 -20.09
N PRO A 404 79.28 -6.25 -20.70
CA PRO A 404 80.46 -6.08 -21.53
C PRO A 404 80.28 -6.67 -22.94
N ARG A 405 81.18 -6.20 -23.80
CA ARG A 405 81.18 -6.14 -25.26
C ARG A 405 81.43 -7.48 -25.96
N HIS A 406 81.08 -7.47 -27.25
CA HIS A 406 81.30 -8.47 -28.30
C HIS A 406 82.63 -9.25 -28.30
N GLY A 407 82.53 -10.52 -28.72
CA GLY A 407 83.60 -11.31 -29.32
C GLY A 407 83.00 -12.47 -30.14
N HIS A 408 83.38 -12.56 -31.42
CA HIS A 408 83.05 -13.65 -32.36
C HIS A 408 83.84 -14.94 -32.05
N LEU A 409 83.27 -16.13 -32.32
CA LEU A 409 83.76 -17.17 -33.26
C LEU A 409 83.20 -18.60 -32.99
N ILE A 410 82.81 -19.26 -34.11
CA ILE A 410 82.95 -20.69 -34.48
C ILE A 410 82.01 -21.78 -33.89
N SER A 411 81.10 -22.24 -34.77
CA SER A 411 80.88 -23.61 -35.32
C SER A 411 81.06 -24.88 -34.47
N ALA A 412 80.04 -25.75 -34.53
CA ALA A 412 80.04 -27.21 -34.87
C ALA A 412 78.96 -27.92 -34.01
N ALA A 413 77.87 -28.49 -34.52
CA ALA A 413 77.66 -29.64 -35.42
C ALA A 413 77.02 -30.81 -34.66
N SER A 414 76.14 -31.54 -35.37
CA SER A 414 75.57 -32.87 -35.09
C SER A 414 74.49 -33.03 -34.00
N GLN A 415 73.49 -33.90 -34.13
CA GLN A 415 72.89 -34.64 -35.25
C GLN A 415 71.75 -35.46 -34.61
N THR A 416 70.64 -35.66 -35.35
CA THR A 416 69.74 -36.85 -35.34
C THR A 416 69.01 -37.23 -34.04
N THR A 417 67.69 -37.46 -34.02
CA THR A 417 66.90 -38.48 -34.76
C THR A 417 65.41 -38.05 -34.78
N LYS A 418 64.72 -37.91 -35.94
CA LYS A 418 63.86 -38.91 -36.66
C LYS A 418 63.16 -39.91 -35.72
N ALA A 419 61.83 -40.13 -35.72
CA ALA A 419 60.93 -40.47 -36.83
C ALA A 419 59.45 -40.34 -36.36
N ARG A 420 58.52 -39.78 -37.15
CA ARG A 420 57.66 -40.40 -38.21
C ARG A 420 56.47 -41.19 -37.62
N LEU A 421 55.22 -40.78 -37.85
CA LEU A 421 54.27 -41.27 -38.89
C LEU A 421 52.94 -40.49 -38.63
N GLN A 422 52.30 -39.69 -39.52
CA GLN A 422 51.58 -40.00 -40.77
C GLN A 422 50.73 -41.28 -40.66
N ASP A 423 49.43 -41.33 -40.92
CA ASP A 423 48.68 -40.67 -42.00
C ASP A 423 47.16 -41.01 -41.88
N SER A 424 46.33 -40.16 -42.52
CA SER A 424 45.16 -40.54 -43.37
C SER A 424 43.83 -40.98 -42.71
N LEU A 425 42.61 -40.75 -43.23
CA LEU A 425 41.99 -40.21 -44.46
C LEU A 425 40.52 -39.81 -44.07
N SER A 426 39.92 -38.70 -44.53
CA SER A 426 38.92 -38.58 -45.65
C SER A 426 37.72 -39.57 -45.56
N CYS A 427 36.43 -39.26 -45.81
CA CYS A 427 35.80 -38.36 -46.79
C CYS A 427 34.24 -38.48 -46.69
N LEU A 428 33.52 -37.40 -47.05
CA LEU A 428 32.19 -37.34 -47.74
C LEU A 428 30.94 -37.96 -47.03
N ALA A 429 29.69 -37.44 -47.10
CA ALA A 429 29.01 -36.68 -48.15
C ALA A 429 27.67 -36.04 -47.68
N ARG A 430 27.21 -35.05 -48.47
CA ARG A 430 25.82 -34.70 -48.87
C ARG A 430 24.86 -33.96 -47.91
N SER A 431 24.62 -32.69 -48.28
CA SER A 431 23.40 -31.89 -48.14
C SER A 431 22.19 -32.49 -48.91
N PRO A 432 20.92 -32.09 -48.65
CA PRO A 432 20.37 -30.85 -49.25
C PRO A 432 19.29 -30.08 -48.45
N ARG A 433 19.02 -28.88 -48.96
CA ARG A 433 17.97 -27.87 -48.66
C ARG A 433 16.55 -28.41 -48.42
N ARG A 434 15.75 -27.69 -47.59
CA ARG A 434 14.40 -27.11 -47.87
C ARG A 434 13.79 -26.52 -46.58
N MET A 435 13.51 -25.22 -46.54
CA MET A 435 12.25 -24.50 -46.88
C MET A 435 11.27 -24.35 -45.71
N PHE A 436 10.94 -23.08 -45.49
CA PHE A 436 9.79 -22.51 -44.78
C PHE A 436 8.47 -23.28 -44.95
N SER A 437 7.68 -23.36 -43.88
CA SER A 437 6.22 -23.34 -44.00
C SER A 437 5.59 -22.43 -42.94
N SER A 438 4.61 -21.67 -43.41
CA SER A 438 3.81 -20.67 -42.73
C SER A 438 2.43 -21.23 -42.42
N ARG A 439 1.81 -20.70 -41.35
CA ARG A 439 0.37 -20.42 -41.16
C ARG A 439 -0.64 -21.51 -41.53
N HIS A 440 -1.44 -21.94 -40.55
CA HIS A 440 -2.89 -22.09 -40.73
C HIS A 440 -3.64 -21.91 -39.40
N CYS A 441 -4.56 -20.95 -39.38
CA CYS A 441 -5.60 -20.72 -38.38
C CYS A 441 -6.84 -20.34 -39.21
N GLY A 442 -7.97 -21.00 -38.96
CA GLY A 442 -9.26 -20.69 -39.60
C GLY A 442 -10.13 -21.92 -39.87
N GLN A 443 -10.93 -22.31 -38.89
CA GLN A 443 -12.40 -22.31 -38.95
C GLN A 443 -12.96 -22.53 -37.54
#